data_AF-A0A0D0APM7-F1
#
_entry.id   AF-A0A0D0APM7-F1
#
_cell.length_a   1.000
_cell.length_b   1.000
_cell.length_c   1.000
_cell.angle_alpha   90.00
_cell.angle_beta   90.00
_cell.angle_gamma   90.00
#
_symmetry.space_group_name_H-M   'P 1'
#
loop_
_entity.id
_entity.type
_entity.pdbx_description
1 polymer ?
#
loop_
_entity_poly.entity_id
_entity_poly.type
_entity_poly.pdbx_seq_one_letter_code
_entity_poly.pdbx_strand_id
1 'polypeptide(L)' 'TSSDVLQICPRFRLLVIGKTGVGKSSLIQQAFGINDVHVSEYRRGEADIDKEFIAPENQRFVLHDSE' A
#
# COMPACT_ATOMS: atom_id res chain seq x y z
N THR A 1 -8.07 7.27 -25.03
CA THR A 1 -7.57 5.87 -24.89
C THR A 1 -7.03 5.64 -23.49
N SER A 2 -6.75 4.39 -23.07
CA SER A 2 -6.21 4.09 -21.73
C SER A 2 -4.92 4.86 -21.39
N SER A 3 -4.15 5.23 -22.41
CA SER A 3 -3.00 6.14 -22.33
C SER A 3 -3.30 7.49 -21.65
N ASP A 4 -4.45 8.09 -21.94
CA ASP A 4 -4.73 9.47 -21.55
C ASP A 4 -5.06 9.54 -20.05
N VAL A 5 -5.70 8.49 -19.55
CA VAL A 5 -6.00 8.32 -18.12
C VAL A 5 -4.71 8.15 -17.31
N LEU A 6 -3.73 7.42 -17.84
CA LEU A 6 -2.43 7.23 -17.19
C LEU A 6 -1.56 8.51 -17.25
N GLN A 7 -1.81 9.41 -18.20
CA GLN A 7 -1.15 10.71 -18.24
C GLN A 7 -1.73 11.69 -17.21
N ILE A 8 -3.06 11.67 -17.01
CA ILE A 8 -3.74 12.51 -16.02
C ILE A 8 -3.50 12.01 -14.60
N CYS A 9 -3.47 10.68 -14.42
CA CYS A 9 -3.26 10.02 -13.13
C CYS A 9 -2.00 9.15 -13.17
N PRO A 10 -0.82 9.75 -12.92
CA PRO A 10 0.45 9.03 -13.03
C PRO A 10 0.62 7.97 -11.93
N ARG A 11 -0.09 8.12 -10.80
CA ARG A 11 -0.04 7.19 -9.66
C ARG A 11 -1.43 6.95 -9.06
N PHE A 12 -1.70 5.69 -8.74
CA PHE A 12 -2.86 5.23 -8.01
C PHE A 12 -2.48 5.01 -6.55
N ARG A 13 -3.05 5.82 -5.65
CA ARG A 13 -2.89 5.66 -4.20
C ARG A 13 -3.96 4.72 -3.67
N LEU A 14 -3.53 3.69 -2.94
CA LEU A 14 -4.37 2.66 -2.35
C LEU A 14 -4.20 2.70 -0.82
N LEU A 15 -5.29 2.94 -0.10
CA LEU A 15 -5.32 2.80 1.36
C LEU A 15 -5.89 1.42 1.72
N VAL A 16 -5.11 0.61 2.43
CA VAL A 16 -5.54 -0.72 2.88
C VAL A 16 -6.11 -0.62 4.30
N ILE A 17 -7.41 -0.90 4.43
CA ILE A 17 -8.13 -0.84 5.70
C ILE A 17 -8.62 -2.19 6.19
N GLY A 18 -8.66 -2.38 7.50
CA GLY A 18 -9.14 -3.62 8.11
C GLY A 18 -8.80 -3.71 9.60
N LYS A 19 -9.47 -4.63 10.32
CA LYS A 19 -9.19 -4.87 11.74
C LYS A 19 -7.74 -5.34 11.94
N THR A 20 -7.19 -5.14 13.13
CA THR A 20 -5.87 -5.69 13.50
C THR A 20 -5.87 -7.22 13.32
N GLY A 21 -4.77 -7.77 12.77
CA GLY A 21 -4.61 -9.22 12.60
C GLY A 21 -5.35 -9.85 11.40
N VAL A 22 -6.05 -9.09 10.55
CA VAL A 22 -6.74 -9.64 9.37
C VAL A 22 -5.81 -9.97 8.19
N GLY A 23 -4.50 -9.67 8.32
CA GLY A 23 -3.51 -9.95 7.28
C GLY A 23 -3.29 -8.84 6.26
N LYS A 24 -3.54 -7.56 6.60
CA LYS A 24 -3.30 -6.41 5.71
C LYS A 24 -1.86 -6.37 5.16
N SER A 25 -0.87 -6.47 6.04
CA SER A 25 0.54 -6.45 5.64
C SER A 25 0.91 -7.65 4.76
N SER A 26 0.35 -8.84 5.05
CA SER A 26 0.51 -10.02 4.20
C SER A 26 -0.11 -9.82 2.82
N LEU A 27 -1.28 -9.18 2.73
CA LEU A 27 -1.91 -8.83 1.46
C LEU A 27 -1.04 -7.86 0.65
N ILE A 28 -0.51 -6.80 1.27
CA ILE A 28 0.36 -5.83 0.59
C ILE A 28 1.61 -6.55 0.04
N GLN A 29 2.27 -7.36 0.87
CA GLN A 29 3.50 -8.06 0.49
C GLN A 29 3.26 -9.06 -0.65
N GLN A 30 2.19 -9.86 -0.59
CA GLN A 30 1.92 -10.90 -1.59
C GLN A 30 1.29 -10.35 -2.88
N ALA A 31 0.38 -9.37 -2.79
CA ALA A 31 -0.33 -8.85 -3.96
C ALA A 31 0.46 -7.78 -4.73
N PHE A 32 1.40 -7.09 -4.08
CA PHE A 32 2.17 -6.01 -4.68
C PHE A 32 3.69 -6.25 -4.66
N GLY A 33 4.16 -7.40 -4.18
CA GLY A 33 5.58 -7.79 -4.19
C GLY A 33 6.47 -6.93 -3.29
N ILE A 34 5.92 -6.33 -2.24
CA ILE A 34 6.63 -5.38 -1.37
C ILE A 34 7.20 -6.12 -0.15
N ASN A 35 8.50 -6.37 -0.15
CA ASN A 35 9.15 -7.15 0.90
C ASN A 35 9.41 -6.35 2.19
N ASP A 36 9.49 -5.02 2.11
CA ASP A 36 9.85 -4.13 3.23
C ASP A 36 8.66 -3.65 4.07
N VAL A 37 7.51 -4.34 3.97
CA VAL A 37 6.35 -4.07 4.82
C VAL A 37 6.64 -4.63 6.22
N HIS A 38 7.39 -3.87 7.01
CA HIS A 38 7.48 -4.10 8.44
C HIS A 38 6.09 -3.88 9.04
N VAL A 39 5.48 -4.97 9.51
CA VAL A 39 4.30 -4.93 10.39
C VAL A 39 4.68 -3.99 11.53
N SER A 40 3.92 -2.92 11.72
CA SER A 40 4.03 -2.09 12.93
C SER A 40 4.02 -3.03 14.14
N GLU A 41 4.63 -2.69 15.28
CA GLU A 41 4.80 -3.62 16.42
C GLU A 41 3.47 -4.03 17.12
N TYR A 42 2.36 -4.23 16.40
CA TYR A 42 1.02 -4.50 16.91
C TYR A 42 0.56 -3.42 17.92
N ARG A 43 1.18 -2.23 17.88
CA ARG A 43 0.77 -1.09 18.69
C ARG A 43 -0.37 -0.39 17.97
N ARG A 44 -1.57 -0.70 18.44
CA ARG A 44 -2.81 -0.07 17.98
C ARG A 44 -2.66 1.46 18.03
N GLY A 45 -2.77 2.15 16.89
CA GLY A 45 -2.90 3.61 16.82
C GLY A 45 -1.73 4.38 16.20
N GLU A 46 -0.69 3.72 15.68
CA GLU A 46 0.39 4.36 14.92
C GLU A 46 0.27 4.06 13.42
N ALA A 47 -0.85 4.51 12.83
CA ALA A 47 -1.09 4.43 11.39
C ALA A 47 -0.34 5.55 10.70
N ASP A 48 0.82 5.23 10.14
CA ASP A 48 1.55 6.17 9.30
C ASP A 48 1.00 6.15 7.87
N ILE A 49 -0.09 6.89 7.65
CA ILE A 49 -0.63 7.12 6.31
C ILE A 49 0.36 7.90 5.42
N ASP A 50 1.34 8.58 6.01
CA ASP A 50 2.36 9.30 5.25
C ASP A 50 3.47 8.34 4.75
N LYS A 51 3.52 7.10 5.26
CA LYS A 51 4.42 6.05 4.75
C LYS A 51 3.90 5.47 3.44
N GLU A 52 4.66 5.68 2.37
CA GLU A 52 4.40 5.12 1.05
C GLU A 52 5.12 3.78 0.84
N PHE A 53 4.38 2.78 0.35
CA PHE A 53 4.91 1.54 -0.19
C PHE A 53 4.71 1.51 -1.71
N ILE A 54 5.79 1.49 -2.47
CA ILE A 54 5.72 1.50 -3.95
C ILE A 54 5.90 0.08 -4.46
N ALA A 55 4.97 -0.40 -5.28
CA ALA A 55 5.08 -1.72 -5.88
C ALA A 55 6.25 -1.75 -6.88
N PRO A 56 7.25 -2.64 -6.72
CA PRO A 56 8.44 -2.68 -7.57
C PRO A 56 8.10 -3.01 -9.03
N GLU A 57 7.11 -3.88 -9.24
CA GLU A 57 6.67 -4.34 -10.56
C GLU A 57 5.83 -3.29 -11.30
N ASN A 58 5.21 -2.35 -10.57
CA ASN A 58 4.44 -1.26 -11.15
C ASN A 58 4.45 -0.04 -10.23
N GLN A 59 5.39 0.86 -10.51
CA GLN A 59 5.61 2.10 -9.75
C GLN A 59 4.45 3.09 -9.78
N ARG A 60 3.38 2.81 -10.53
CA ARG A 60 2.15 3.58 -10.47
C ARG A 60 1.33 3.26 -9.23
N PHE A 61 1.49 2.08 -8.60
CA PHE A 61 0.80 1.76 -7.36
C PHE A 61 1.59 2.26 -6.15
N VAL A 62 0.93 3.10 -5.36
CA VAL A 62 1.41 3.61 -4.07
C VAL A 62 0.45 3.13 -3.00
N LEU A 63 0.94 2.34 -2.06
CA LEU A 63 0.15 1.73 -1.01
C LEU A 63 0.41 2.40 0.32
N HIS A 64 -0.64 2.52 1.11
CA HIS A 64 -0.64 3.01 2.47
C HIS A 64 -1.35 1.98 3.35
N ASP A 65 -0.77 1.67 4.51
CA ASP A 65 -1.42 0.85 5.54
C ASP A 65 -2.10 1.76 6.57
N SER A 66 -3.25 1.34 7.08
CA SER A 66 -4.03 2.08 8.09
C SER A 66 -3.80 1.60 9.52
N GLU A 67 -2.89 0.64 9.71
CA GLU A 67 -2.53 -0.02 10.99
C GLU A 67 -2.49 0.90 12.22
#